data_AF-A0A661KK04-F1
#
_entry.id   AF-A0A661KK04-F1
#
_cell.length_a   1.000
_cell.length_b   1.000
_cell.length_c   1.000
_cell.angle_alpha   90.00
_cell.angle_beta   90.00
_cell.angle_gamma   90.00
#
_symmetry.space_group_name_H-M   'P 1'
#
loop_
_entity.id
_entity.type
_entity.pdbx_description
1 polymer ?
#
loop_
_entity_poly.entity_id
_entity_poly.type
_entity_poly.pdbx_seq_one_letter_code
_entity_poly.pdbx_strand_id
1 'polypeptide(L)'
;MGHHRILGKTIDFIMGQEITDTDDERIRQRIARFLVEELGYEKNDIEVKPTLDLVCGKEKATAMIDFIVKINGRRAMLIKYGPGSLVSRERVVLAAARVMDVEVIPFAVITNGTEAEILDVESGKVIGTGMDAIPEKSELIAMMKDRQVKKLPETRKEIERRFLFVYEAIEHSSECDDEFCITRFE
;
A
#
# COMPACT_ATOMS: atom_id res chain seq x y z
N MET A 1 -15.86 5.61 -8.81
CA MET A 1 -17.11 4.86 -9.08
C MET A 1 -16.85 3.85 -10.16
N GLY A 2 -16.15 2.77 -9.82
CA GLY A 2 -15.96 1.63 -10.69
C GLY A 2 -16.61 0.45 -10.00
N HIS A 3 -17.79 0.03 -10.45
CA HIS A 3 -18.32 -1.27 -10.04
C HIS A 3 -17.33 -2.33 -10.49
N HIS A 4 -16.49 -2.84 -9.58
CA HIS A 4 -15.58 -3.92 -9.88
C HIS A 4 -16.40 -5.11 -10.38
N ARG A 5 -16.20 -5.50 -11.64
CA ARG A 5 -16.89 -6.67 -12.18
C ARG A 5 -16.41 -7.89 -11.43
N ILE A 6 -17.33 -8.56 -10.74
CA ILE A 6 -17.08 -9.87 -10.14
C ILE A 6 -17.08 -10.90 -11.26
N LEU A 7 -15.93 -11.55 -11.45
CA LEU A 7 -15.68 -12.54 -12.51
C LEU A 7 -15.73 -13.98 -11.99
N GLY A 8 -15.79 -14.16 -10.67
CA GLY A 8 -15.88 -15.45 -10.01
C GLY A 8 -15.04 -15.49 -8.74
N LYS A 9 -14.30 -16.58 -8.57
CA LYS A 9 -13.35 -16.78 -7.47
C LYS A 9 -11.98 -17.15 -8.00
N THR A 10 -10.94 -16.76 -7.29
CA THR A 10 -9.55 -17.12 -7.59
C THR A 10 -8.80 -17.45 -6.31
N ILE A 11 -7.57 -17.95 -6.42
CA ILE A 11 -6.70 -18.20 -5.27
C ILE A 11 -5.67 -17.08 -5.17
N ASP A 12 -5.58 -16.43 -4.01
CA ASP A 12 -4.52 -15.46 -3.73
C ASP A 12 -3.16 -16.15 -3.85
N PHE A 13 -2.29 -15.60 -4.68
CA PHE A 13 -1.00 -16.19 -5.01
C PHE A 13 -0.06 -16.28 -3.80
N ILE A 14 -0.10 -15.31 -2.89
CA ILE A 14 0.81 -15.25 -1.74
C ILE A 14 0.22 -16.05 -0.57
N MET A 15 -1.06 -15.83 -0.24
CA MET A 15 -1.74 -16.43 0.92
C MET A 15 -2.26 -17.84 0.66
N GLY A 16 -2.51 -18.21 -0.60
CA GLY A 16 -3.09 -19.51 -0.98
C GLY A 16 -4.57 -19.68 -0.62
N GLN A 17 -5.29 -18.58 -0.35
CA GLN A 17 -6.69 -18.58 0.07
C GLN A 17 -7.63 -18.25 -1.11
N GLU A 18 -8.85 -18.75 -1.08
CA GLU A 18 -9.87 -18.39 -2.07
C GLU A 18 -10.39 -16.98 -1.81
N ILE A 19 -10.41 -16.15 -2.86
CA ILE A 19 -10.81 -14.74 -2.84
C ILE A 19 -11.74 -14.42 -4.03
N THR A 20 -12.45 -13.31 -3.94
CA THR A 20 -13.29 -12.80 -5.04
C THR A 20 -12.42 -12.39 -6.23
N ASP A 21 -12.74 -12.87 -7.43
CA ASP A 21 -12.03 -12.50 -8.65
C ASP A 21 -12.68 -11.24 -9.25
N THR A 22 -11.92 -10.15 -9.31
CA THR A 22 -12.30 -8.90 -9.95
C THR A 22 -11.21 -8.43 -10.91
N ASP A 23 -11.51 -7.50 -11.81
CA ASP A 23 -10.50 -6.93 -12.73
C ASP A 23 -9.29 -6.34 -11.96
N ASP A 24 -9.55 -5.62 -10.88
CA ASP A 24 -8.53 -5.03 -10.02
C ASP A 24 -7.74 -6.10 -9.25
N GLU A 25 -8.44 -7.13 -8.76
CA GLU A 25 -7.81 -8.24 -8.08
C GLU A 25 -6.88 -9.02 -9.02
N ARG A 26 -7.24 -9.20 -10.30
CA ARG A 26 -6.34 -9.81 -11.29
C ARG A 26 -5.06 -9.02 -11.49
N ILE A 27 -5.14 -7.69 -11.47
CA ILE A 27 -3.95 -6.82 -11.56
C ILE A 27 -3.12 -6.95 -10.28
N ARG A 28 -3.75 -6.92 -9.11
CA ARG A 28 -3.08 -7.12 -7.82
C ARG A 28 -2.36 -8.48 -7.77
N GLN A 29 -2.98 -9.55 -8.26
CA GLN A 29 -2.36 -10.87 -8.38
C GLN A 29 -1.18 -10.91 -9.36
N ARG A 30 -1.23 -10.14 -10.45
CA ARG A 30 -0.07 -9.99 -11.35
C ARG A 30 1.08 -9.28 -10.67
N ILE A 31 0.81 -8.22 -9.90
CA ILE A 31 1.82 -7.53 -9.09
C ILE A 31 2.43 -8.49 -8.05
N ALA A 32 1.60 -9.28 -7.36
CA ALA A 32 2.07 -10.29 -6.41
C ALA A 32 3.05 -11.29 -7.04
N ARG A 33 2.76 -11.75 -8.26
CA ARG A 33 3.65 -12.64 -9.02
C ARG A 33 4.92 -11.93 -9.43
N PHE A 34 4.84 -10.71 -9.94
CA PHE A 34 6.01 -9.90 -10.29
C PHE A 34 6.98 -9.75 -9.12
N LEU A 35 6.48 -9.44 -7.91
CA LEU A 35 7.32 -9.35 -6.71
C LEU A 35 8.07 -10.66 -6.41
N VAL A 36 7.40 -11.80 -6.53
CA VAL A 36 7.98 -13.10 -6.12
C VAL A 36 8.82 -13.73 -7.22
N GLU A 37 8.26 -13.81 -8.42
CA GLU A 37 8.82 -14.57 -9.55
C GLU A 37 9.91 -13.77 -10.28
N GLU A 38 9.81 -12.44 -10.32
CA GLU A 38 10.76 -11.58 -11.04
C GLU A 38 11.70 -10.82 -10.10
N LEU A 39 11.17 -10.16 -9.06
CA LEU A 39 11.99 -9.36 -8.12
C LEU A 39 12.63 -10.18 -6.98
N GLY A 40 12.32 -11.48 -6.90
CA GLY A 40 12.98 -12.42 -5.97
C GLY A 40 12.54 -12.30 -4.51
N TYR A 41 11.38 -11.69 -4.22
CA TYR A 41 10.84 -11.66 -2.86
C TYR A 41 10.24 -13.01 -2.45
N GLU A 42 10.44 -13.40 -1.19
CA GLU A 42 9.77 -14.59 -0.65
C GLU A 42 8.33 -14.23 -0.24
N LYS A 43 7.39 -15.16 -0.43
CA LYS A 43 6.00 -14.95 0.00
C LYS A 43 5.88 -14.57 1.48
N ASN A 44 6.72 -15.14 2.34
CA ASN A 44 6.74 -14.85 3.78
C ASN A 44 7.26 -13.45 4.12
N ASP A 45 7.99 -12.81 3.22
CA ASP A 45 8.47 -11.44 3.37
C ASP A 45 7.40 -10.41 2.97
N ILE A 46 6.28 -10.83 2.38
CA ILE A 46 5.23 -9.96 1.86
C ILE A 46 3.97 -10.05 2.74
N GLU A 47 3.57 -8.93 3.31
CA GLU A 47 2.27 -8.78 3.96
C GLU A 47 1.23 -8.40 2.93
N VAL A 48 0.11 -9.12 2.91
CA VAL A 48 -0.97 -8.96 1.93
C VAL A 48 -2.14 -8.25 2.59
N LYS A 49 -2.68 -7.22 1.92
CA LYS A 49 -3.81 -6.40 2.40
C LYS A 49 -3.67 -5.90 3.86
N PRO A 50 -2.49 -5.45 4.35
CA PRO A 50 -2.43 -4.89 5.70
C PRO A 50 -3.30 -3.64 5.82
N THR A 51 -4.06 -3.58 6.92
CA THR A 51 -5.00 -2.49 7.21
C THR A 51 -4.51 -1.60 8.35
N LEU A 52 -5.00 -0.36 8.37
CA LEU A 52 -4.84 0.58 9.46
C LEU A 52 -6.15 1.29 9.75
N ASP A 53 -6.62 1.14 10.98
CA ASP A 53 -7.76 1.89 11.48
C ASP A 53 -7.41 3.37 11.64
N LEU A 54 -8.21 4.23 11.04
CA LEU A 54 -8.10 5.68 11.10
C LEU A 54 -9.29 6.25 11.85
N VAL A 55 -9.02 7.14 12.80
CA VAL A 55 -10.05 7.80 13.61
C VAL A 55 -9.92 9.30 13.45
N CYS A 56 -11.01 9.95 13.06
CA CYS A 56 -11.10 11.41 13.00
C CYS A 56 -12.39 11.87 13.67
N GLY A 57 -12.27 12.41 14.87
CA GLY A 57 -13.43 12.78 15.68
C GLY A 57 -14.29 11.56 16.02
N LYS A 58 -15.55 11.55 15.57
CA LYS A 58 -16.50 10.45 15.79
C LYS A 58 -16.58 9.46 14.63
N GLU A 59 -15.76 9.64 13.60
CA GLU A 59 -15.80 8.82 12.39
C GLU A 59 -14.56 7.91 12.33
N LYS A 60 -14.76 6.69 11.81
CA LYS A 60 -13.67 5.77 11.45
C LYS A 60 -13.64 5.50 9.97
N ALA A 61 -12.44 5.28 9.46
CA ALA A 61 -12.18 4.73 8.15
C ALA A 61 -11.07 3.69 8.28
N THR A 62 -10.95 2.79 7.31
CA THR A 62 -9.90 1.79 7.28
C THR A 62 -9.06 2.02 6.04
N ALA A 63 -7.77 2.33 6.21
CA ALA A 63 -6.85 2.34 5.09
C ALA A 63 -6.39 0.91 4.82
N MET A 64 -6.50 0.48 3.56
CA MET A 64 -5.95 -0.79 3.10
C MET A 64 -4.81 -0.55 2.11
N ILE A 65 -3.73 -1.30 2.29
CA ILE A 65 -2.54 -1.30 1.46
C ILE A 65 -2.42 -2.66 0.80
N ASP A 66 -2.11 -2.73 -0.49
CA ASP A 66 -2.07 -4.00 -1.22
C ASP A 66 -0.96 -4.92 -0.73
N PHE A 67 0.26 -4.38 -0.60
CA PHE A 67 1.42 -5.14 -0.13
C PHE A 67 2.36 -4.30 0.74
N ILE A 68 2.95 -4.95 1.75
CA ILE A 68 4.14 -4.43 2.44
C ILE A 68 5.24 -5.48 2.39
N VAL A 69 6.39 -5.11 1.84
CA VAL A 69 7.59 -5.95 1.78
C VAL A 69 8.47 -5.71 3.00
N LYS A 70 8.91 -6.80 3.62
CA LYS A 70 9.85 -6.80 4.75
C LYS A 70 11.24 -7.21 4.32
N ILE A 71 12.25 -6.56 4.89
CA ILE A 71 13.64 -6.98 4.86
C ILE A 71 14.10 -7.24 6.30
N ASN A 72 14.56 -8.46 6.58
CA ASN A 72 14.99 -8.88 7.93
C ASN A 72 13.94 -8.58 9.02
N GLY A 73 12.66 -8.84 8.70
CA GLY A 73 11.54 -8.60 9.62
C GLY A 73 11.09 -7.14 9.77
N ARG A 74 11.74 -6.18 9.09
CA ARG A 74 11.37 -4.75 9.12
C ARG A 74 10.65 -4.36 7.83
N ARG A 75 9.52 -3.66 7.94
CA ARG A 75 8.78 -3.13 6.79
C ARG A 75 9.64 -2.11 6.05
N ALA A 76 9.99 -2.41 4.80
CA ALA A 76 10.96 -1.66 4.01
C ALA A 76 10.32 -0.90 2.85
N MET A 77 9.32 -1.51 2.22
CA MET A 77 8.63 -0.94 1.06
C MET A 77 7.13 -1.21 1.14
N LEU A 78 6.34 -0.16 0.99
CA LEU A 78 4.88 -0.21 0.90
C LEU A 78 4.49 -0.11 -0.57
N ILE A 79 3.55 -0.93 -1.03
CA ILE A 79 3.05 -0.89 -2.40
C ILE A 79 1.54 -0.73 -2.36
N LYS A 80 1.03 0.29 -3.05
CA LYS A 80 -0.40 0.52 -3.27
C LYS A 80 -0.71 0.47 -4.76
N TYR A 81 -1.70 -0.33 -5.11
CA TYR A 81 -2.33 -0.34 -6.42
C TYR A 81 -3.46 0.68 -6.45
N GLY A 82 -3.63 1.35 -7.59
CA GLY A 82 -4.79 2.19 -7.85
C GLY A 82 -4.94 2.44 -9.34
N PRO A 83 -6.14 2.24 -9.93
CA PRO A 83 -6.34 2.45 -11.35
C PRO A 83 -6.23 3.94 -11.73
N GLY A 84 -5.78 4.20 -12.96
CA GLY A 84 -5.66 5.54 -13.52
C GLY A 84 -4.34 6.23 -13.21
N SER A 85 -4.39 7.55 -12.96
CA SER A 85 -3.20 8.39 -12.78
C SER A 85 -2.52 8.14 -11.42
N LEU A 86 -1.19 8.05 -11.45
CA LEU A 86 -0.34 7.83 -10.28
C LEU A 86 -0.09 9.12 -9.47
N VAL A 87 0.20 10.23 -10.17
CA VAL A 87 0.61 11.52 -9.58
C VAL A 87 -0.42 12.04 -8.56
N SER A 88 -1.71 11.83 -8.82
CA SER A 88 -2.78 12.24 -7.90
C SER A 88 -2.77 11.49 -6.56
N ARG A 89 -1.96 10.42 -6.42
CA ARG A 89 -1.97 9.47 -5.30
C ARG A 89 -0.64 9.38 -4.56
N GLU A 90 0.41 10.06 -5.03
CA GLU A 90 1.71 10.13 -4.35
C GLU A 90 1.58 10.55 -2.87
N ARG A 91 0.78 11.59 -2.60
CA ARG A 91 0.62 12.12 -1.24
C ARG A 91 -0.01 11.11 -0.28
N VAL A 92 -0.91 10.27 -0.81
CA VAL A 92 -1.65 9.24 -0.07
C VAL A 92 -0.73 8.09 0.29
N VAL A 93 0.03 7.58 -0.68
CA VAL A 93 0.97 6.48 -0.43
C VAL A 93 2.07 6.90 0.54
N LEU A 94 2.55 8.15 0.45
CA LEU A 94 3.48 8.74 1.42
C LEU A 94 2.87 8.87 2.82
N ALA A 95 1.61 9.30 2.92
CA ALA A 95 0.91 9.40 4.20
C ALA A 95 0.81 8.02 4.87
N ALA A 96 0.35 7.01 4.11
CA ALA A 96 0.24 5.64 4.60
C ALA A 96 1.59 5.10 5.08
N ALA A 97 2.65 5.20 4.26
CA ALA A 97 3.98 4.73 4.63
C ALA A 97 4.52 5.35 5.94
N ARG A 98 4.09 6.57 6.28
CA ARG A 98 4.48 7.27 7.52
C ARG A 98 3.72 6.82 8.77
N VAL A 99 2.56 6.18 8.63
CA VAL A 99 1.65 5.88 9.76
C VAL A 99 1.31 4.40 9.92
N MET A 100 1.57 3.56 8.90
CA MET A 100 1.30 2.11 8.94
C MET A 100 2.11 1.35 10.00
N ASP A 101 3.20 1.93 10.50
CA ASP A 101 4.07 1.29 11.48
C ASP A 101 4.57 2.31 12.53
N VAL A 102 5.20 1.81 13.59
CA VAL A 102 5.85 2.61 14.65
C VAL A 102 6.97 3.46 14.06
N GLU A 103 7.75 2.90 13.13
CA GLU A 103 8.73 3.62 12.33
C GLU A 103 8.14 3.92 10.94
N VAL A 104 8.65 4.93 10.24
CA VAL A 104 8.21 5.18 8.86
C VAL A 104 8.68 4.04 7.95
N ILE A 105 7.84 3.57 7.04
CA ILE A 105 8.30 2.66 5.98
C ILE A 105 9.15 3.49 5.00
N PRO A 106 10.43 3.14 4.74
CA PRO A 106 11.34 4.02 4.00
C PRO A 106 10.97 4.29 2.53
N PHE A 107 10.36 3.31 1.86
CA PHE A 107 10.01 3.40 0.45
C PHE A 107 8.51 3.14 0.25
N ALA A 108 7.94 3.87 -0.69
CA ALA A 108 6.55 3.75 -1.09
C ALA A 108 6.46 3.59 -2.61
N VAL A 109 5.58 2.72 -3.08
CA VAL A 109 5.33 2.47 -4.49
C VAL A 109 3.85 2.67 -4.77
N ILE A 110 3.53 3.47 -5.77
CA ILE A 110 2.20 3.56 -6.35
C ILE A 110 2.24 2.96 -7.76
N THR A 111 1.27 2.12 -8.10
CA THR A 111 1.20 1.49 -9.42
C THR A 111 -0.24 1.31 -9.90
N ASN A 112 -0.45 1.36 -11.21
CA ASN A 112 -1.71 1.00 -11.88
C ASN A 112 -1.62 -0.37 -12.58
N GLY A 113 -0.56 -1.14 -12.31
CA GLY A 113 -0.29 -2.46 -12.92
C GLY A 113 0.47 -2.41 -14.25
N THR A 114 0.67 -1.22 -14.84
CA THR A 114 1.48 -1.02 -16.05
C THR A 114 2.60 -0.01 -15.87
N GLU A 115 2.36 1.02 -15.06
CA GLU A 115 3.31 2.05 -14.65
C GLU A 115 3.50 1.98 -13.13
N ALA A 116 4.61 2.52 -12.63
CA ALA A 116 4.83 2.69 -11.20
C ALA A 116 5.67 3.94 -10.92
N GLU A 117 5.53 4.47 -9.71
CA GLU A 117 6.44 5.47 -9.15
C GLU A 117 6.92 4.99 -7.79
N ILE A 118 8.23 5.08 -7.58
CA ILE A 118 8.91 4.71 -6.34
C ILE A 118 9.29 6.01 -5.64
N LEU A 119 8.83 6.17 -4.41
CA LEU A 119 9.03 7.36 -3.61
C LEU A 119 9.92 7.07 -2.40
N ASP A 120 10.87 7.96 -2.17
CA ASP A 120 11.59 8.06 -0.91
C ASP A 120 10.70 8.76 0.13
N VAL A 121 10.31 8.05 1.19
CA VAL A 121 9.27 8.54 2.11
C VAL A 121 9.74 9.70 2.99
N GLU A 122 11.04 9.77 3.26
CA GLU A 122 11.66 10.83 4.06
C GLU A 122 11.66 12.16 3.30
N SER A 123 12.16 12.16 2.06
CA SER A 123 12.20 13.34 1.22
C SER A 123 10.88 13.64 0.50
N GLY A 124 10.02 12.63 0.35
CA GLY A 124 8.78 12.69 -0.42
C GLY A 124 8.98 12.76 -1.94
N LYS A 125 10.18 12.46 -2.44
CA LYS A 125 10.50 12.57 -3.88
C LYS A 125 10.34 11.23 -4.59
N VAL A 126 9.90 11.29 -5.84
CA VAL A 126 10.02 10.17 -6.78
C VAL A 126 11.50 9.92 -7.06
N ILE A 127 11.96 8.69 -6.79
CA ILE A 127 13.33 8.22 -7.01
C ILE A 127 13.44 7.19 -8.13
N GLY A 128 12.30 6.72 -8.67
CA GLY A 128 12.24 5.81 -9.80
C GLY A 128 10.85 5.80 -10.43
N THR A 129 10.78 5.50 -11.72
CA THR A 129 9.53 5.45 -12.50
C THR A 129 9.56 4.22 -13.42
N GLY A 130 8.43 3.53 -13.54
CA GLY A 130 8.30 2.28 -14.29
C GLY A 130 8.24 1.06 -13.38
N MET A 131 7.62 -0.01 -13.87
CA MET A 131 7.52 -1.28 -13.12
C MET A 131 8.89 -1.92 -12.87
N ASP A 132 9.82 -1.73 -13.80
CA ASP A 132 11.22 -2.15 -13.76
C ASP A 132 12.06 -1.35 -12.77
N ALA A 133 11.60 -0.18 -12.32
CA ALA A 133 12.27 0.60 -11.30
C ALA A 133 11.90 0.18 -9.86
N ILE A 134 10.95 -0.75 -9.69
CA ILE A 134 10.65 -1.34 -8.38
C ILE A 134 11.84 -2.24 -7.99
N PRO A 135 12.51 -1.98 -6.86
CA PRO A 135 13.78 -2.61 -6.56
C PRO A 135 13.63 -4.12 -6.36
N GLU A 136 14.58 -4.88 -6.89
CA GLU A 136 14.73 -6.30 -6.58
C GLU A 136 15.05 -6.50 -5.10
N LYS A 137 14.85 -7.71 -4.56
CA LYS A 137 15.14 -8.02 -3.14
C LYS A 137 16.57 -7.65 -2.76
N SER A 138 17.56 -7.97 -3.60
CA SER A 138 18.98 -7.62 -3.37
C SER A 138 19.22 -6.11 -3.33
N GLU A 139 18.56 -5.37 -4.20
CA GLU A 139 18.68 -3.91 -4.27
C GLU A 139 18.02 -3.25 -3.05
N LEU A 140 16.82 -3.69 -2.68
CA LEU A 140 16.14 -3.18 -1.50
C LEU A 140 16.94 -3.47 -0.21
N ILE A 141 17.58 -4.64 -0.11
CA ILE A 141 18.53 -4.95 0.98
C ILE A 141 19.69 -3.93 1.00
N ALA A 142 20.28 -3.63 -0.16
CA ALA A 142 21.36 -2.66 -0.25
C ALA A 142 20.90 -1.24 0.13
N MET A 143 19.73 -0.81 -0.35
CA MET A 143 19.12 0.48 0.00
C MET A 143 18.81 0.60 1.49
N MET A 144 18.49 -0.51 2.16
CA MET A 144 18.18 -0.55 3.58
C MET A 144 19.41 -0.59 4.50
N LYS A 145 20.59 -0.99 4.00
CA LYS A 145 21.79 -1.24 4.82
C LYS A 145 22.22 -0.04 5.66
N ASP A 146 22.22 1.15 5.06
CA ASP A 146 22.64 2.40 5.72
C ASP A 146 21.45 3.31 6.06
N ARG A 147 20.21 2.81 5.88
CA ARG A 147 19.00 3.62 6.07
C ARG A 147 18.66 3.75 7.56
N GLN A 148 18.74 4.97 8.07
CA GLN A 148 18.20 5.28 9.39
C GLN A 148 16.69 5.50 9.30
N VAL A 149 15.93 4.49 9.68
CA VAL A 149 14.47 4.58 9.76
C VAL A 149 14.10 5.38 11.01
N LYS A 150 13.41 6.50 10.82
CA LYS A 150 13.03 7.40 11.91
C LYS A 150 11.61 7.14 12.36
N LYS A 151 11.37 7.34 13.65
CA LYS A 151 10.01 7.53 14.16
C LYS A 151 9.57 8.94 13.83
N LEU A 152 8.36 9.07 13.28
CA LEU A 152 7.75 10.36 13.10
C LEU A 152 7.15 10.82 14.44
N PRO A 153 7.30 12.10 14.84
CA PRO A 153 6.64 12.63 16.04
C PRO A 153 5.13 12.38 15.97
N GLU A 154 4.50 12.05 17.11
CA GLU A 154 3.09 11.66 17.12
C GLU A 154 2.17 12.76 16.56
N THR A 155 2.47 14.03 16.85
CA THR A 155 1.76 15.18 16.29
C THR A 155 1.78 15.21 14.76
N ARG A 156 2.88 14.79 14.13
CA ARG A 156 2.95 14.64 12.67
C ARG A 156 2.23 13.39 12.19
N LYS A 157 2.31 12.27 12.91
CA LYS A 157 1.53 11.06 12.58
C LYS A 157 0.04 11.34 12.58
N GLU A 158 -0.47 12.12 13.54
CA GLU A 158 -1.88 12.51 13.57
C GLU A 158 -2.30 13.30 12.34
N ILE A 159 -1.45 14.23 11.86
CA ILE A 159 -1.72 14.99 10.62
C ILE A 159 -1.77 14.04 9.42
N GLU A 160 -0.82 13.11 9.32
CA GLU A 160 -0.79 12.10 8.25
C GLU A 160 -2.00 11.16 8.30
N ARG A 161 -2.41 10.70 9.50
CA ARG A 161 -3.61 9.86 9.69
C ARG A 161 -4.88 10.60 9.32
N ARG A 162 -5.01 11.89 9.67
CA ARG A 162 -6.17 12.71 9.27
C ARG A 162 -6.23 12.94 7.77
N PHE A 163 -5.08 13.19 7.14
CA PHE A 163 -5.01 13.30 5.69
C PHE A 163 -5.47 11.99 5.02
N LEU A 164 -4.91 10.86 5.45
CA LEU A 164 -5.27 9.55 4.94
C LEU A 164 -6.76 9.26 5.19
N PHE A 165 -7.28 9.59 6.37
CA PHE A 165 -8.69 9.43 6.71
C PHE A 165 -9.60 10.14 5.71
N VAL A 166 -9.33 11.42 5.42
CA VAL A 166 -10.15 12.20 4.49
C VAL A 166 -10.08 11.60 3.09
N TYR A 167 -8.90 11.15 2.65
CA TYR A 167 -8.74 10.52 1.36
C TYR A 167 -9.53 9.22 1.24
N GLU A 168 -9.35 8.30 2.20
CA GLU A 168 -10.06 7.02 2.24
C GLU A 168 -11.57 7.23 2.37
N ALA A 169 -12.00 8.18 3.19
CA ALA A 169 -13.40 8.51 3.38
C ALA A 169 -14.03 9.06 2.10
N ILE A 170 -13.31 9.82 1.27
CA ILE A 170 -13.83 10.37 0.00
C ILE A 170 -13.86 9.28 -1.08
N GLU A 171 -12.77 8.55 -1.29
CA GLU A 171 -12.67 7.52 -2.33
C GLU A 171 -13.72 6.42 -2.14
N HIS A 172 -13.99 6.03 -0.89
CA HIS A 172 -14.92 4.96 -0.55
C HIS A 172 -16.22 5.47 0.09
N SER A 173 -16.50 6.79 0.03
CA SER A 173 -17.73 7.40 0.58
C SER A 173 -19.04 6.78 0.05
N SER A 174 -18.98 6.09 -1.09
CA SER A 174 -20.12 5.47 -1.77
C SER A 174 -20.15 3.93 -1.70
N GLU A 175 -19.15 3.29 -1.10
CA GLU A 175 -18.95 1.83 -1.17
C GLU A 175 -18.71 1.28 0.24
N CYS A 176 -19.80 0.92 0.93
CA CYS A 176 -19.72 0.00 2.07
C CYS A 176 -19.73 -1.43 1.50
N ASP A 177 -18.55 -1.91 1.10
CA ASP A 177 -18.35 -3.31 0.71
C ASP A 177 -17.68 -4.07 1.87
N ASP A 178 -17.66 -5.41 1.82
CA ASP A 178 -17.16 -6.26 2.92
C ASP A 178 -15.69 -5.97 3.35
N GLU A 179 -14.94 -5.21 2.55
CA GLU A 179 -13.55 -4.79 2.82
C GLU A 179 -13.40 -3.35 3.37
N PHE A 180 -14.46 -2.52 3.34
CA PHE A 180 -14.40 -1.12 3.76
C PHE A 180 -15.67 -0.66 4.49
N CYS A 181 -15.53 -0.02 5.66
CA CYS A 181 -16.66 0.53 6.41
C CYS A 181 -16.32 1.87 7.06
N ILE A 182 -17.11 2.91 6.77
CA ILE A 182 -17.12 4.14 7.57
C ILE A 182 -18.18 4.00 8.64
N THR A 183 -17.76 3.87 9.89
CA THR A 183 -18.68 3.80 11.04
C THR A 183 -18.65 5.10 11.83
N ARG A 184 -19.82 5.65 12.15
CA ARG A 184 -19.98 6.73 13.13
C ARG A 184 -20.22 6.15 14.51
N PHE A 185 -19.53 6.67 15.52
CA PHE A 185 -19.92 6.44 16.91
C PHE A 185 -21.05 7.37 17.33
N GLU A 186 -21.99 6.84 18.11
CA GLU A 186 -22.97 7.64 18.86
C GLU A 186 -22.26 8.49 19.94
#